data_AF-A0A950FBS2-F1
#
_entry.id   AF-A0A950FBS2-F1
#
_cell.length_a   1.000
_cell.length_b   1.000
_cell.length_c   1.000
_cell.angle_alpha   90.00
_cell.angle_beta   90.00
_cell.angle_gamma   90.00
#
_symmetry.space_group_name_H-M   'P 1'
#
loop_
_entity.id
_entity.type
_entity.pdbx_description
1 polymer ?
#
loop_
_entity_poly.entity_id
_entity_poly.type
_entity_poly.pdbx_seq_one_letter_code
_entity_poly.pdbx_strand_id
1 'polypeptide(L)'
;MDQGRFDAMQSCALFRLTHNRRLLKSLVAILVLLAAFVSSSFANNWNEAKFASRPLTAYPLPPMRDEVIGSLTMYEIQPGDTLLDVGRWYGLSAKEVSDANNHLDWWSPPAGKEILLPTEHILPDAPRVGIVLNIPEMRLYYFYPSPIAVRHRRKLKAVSFSRETPSVVYTFPVGLGRFDWKTPVGVWRVVARTKDPTWVVPDDIYQEHLERDGEADHVIPGGAPDNPLGHYRLSLSLPEYGLHGTDVPWGVGMSVSHGCVRLYPEDIERLYSKVRIGTPGRFVYQPIKFGWRGEVLYVEVHDDLYAMYPGLLNHAMQEVKRLGLENQVDMSKLEKAVELRSGIPTYVMPGPEPGLGTETANLTTPPASVATESANEPSAPTLPAIPGTDTVTVTTTEAGSEPATSSISPPEKSDDSGTALPARIINDDDE
;
A
#
# COMPACT_ATOMS: atom_id res chain seq x y z
N MET A 1 83.17 -36.86 -26.83
CA MET A 1 83.06 -35.50 -26.27
C MET A 1 82.24 -34.71 -27.27
N ASP A 2 81.06 -34.19 -26.98
CA ASP A 2 80.56 -33.87 -25.65
C ASP A 2 79.03 -33.91 -25.65
N GLN A 3 78.52 -34.60 -24.63
CA GLN A 3 77.14 -34.88 -24.31
C GLN A 3 76.38 -33.60 -23.88
N GLY A 4 76.90 -32.39 -24.20
CA GLY A 4 76.45 -31.11 -23.65
C GLY A 4 75.47 -30.32 -24.52
N ARG A 5 75.10 -30.79 -25.71
CA ARG A 5 74.22 -30.03 -26.63
C ARG A 5 72.78 -30.56 -26.74
N PHE A 6 72.51 -31.77 -26.24
CA PHE A 6 71.16 -32.33 -26.22
C PHE A 6 70.37 -32.00 -24.93
N ASP A 7 71.05 -31.81 -23.80
CA ASP A 7 70.38 -31.50 -22.52
C ASP A 7 69.86 -30.04 -22.43
N ALA A 8 70.43 -29.11 -23.20
CA ALA A 8 70.01 -27.71 -23.18
C ALA A 8 68.69 -27.46 -23.94
N MET A 9 68.35 -28.27 -24.96
CA MET A 9 67.12 -28.08 -25.74
C MET A 9 65.89 -28.78 -25.13
N GLN A 10 66.08 -29.88 -24.40
CA GLN A 10 64.97 -30.55 -23.70
C GLN A 10 64.55 -29.82 -22.42
N SER A 11 65.49 -29.18 -21.71
CA SER A 11 65.19 -28.42 -20.49
C SER A 11 64.39 -27.14 -20.79
N CYS A 12 64.63 -26.47 -21.92
CA CYS A 12 63.92 -25.23 -22.27
C CYS A 12 62.46 -25.47 -22.72
N ALA A 13 62.19 -26.59 -23.41
CA ALA A 13 60.84 -26.94 -23.86
C ALA A 13 59.92 -27.40 -22.72
N LEU A 14 60.44 -28.19 -21.77
CA LEU A 14 59.69 -28.63 -20.59
C LEU A 14 59.44 -27.48 -19.60
N PHE A 15 60.36 -26.53 -19.47
CA PHE A 15 60.16 -25.33 -18.64
C PHE A 15 59.05 -24.42 -19.21
N ARG A 16 59.00 -24.21 -20.53
CA ARG A 16 57.94 -23.39 -21.17
C ARG A 16 56.55 -24.04 -21.10
N LEU A 17 56.45 -25.37 -21.22
CA LEU A 17 55.17 -26.10 -21.12
C LEU A 17 54.63 -26.17 -19.68
N THR A 18 55.50 -26.27 -18.67
CA THR A 18 55.10 -26.30 -17.25
C THR A 18 54.78 -24.90 -16.70
N HIS A 19 55.48 -23.86 -17.16
CA HIS A 19 55.19 -22.48 -16.78
C HIS A 19 53.84 -22.00 -17.35
N ASN A 20 53.53 -22.31 -18.61
CA ASN A 20 52.22 -22.01 -19.22
C ASN A 20 51.06 -22.77 -18.55
N ARG A 21 51.28 -24.01 -18.08
CA ARG A 21 50.25 -24.76 -17.34
C ARG A 21 49.99 -24.21 -15.93
N ARG A 22 51.02 -23.65 -15.26
CA ARG A 22 50.84 -22.98 -13.97
C ARG A 22 50.15 -21.62 -14.14
N LEU A 23 50.54 -20.83 -15.14
CA LEU A 23 49.88 -19.57 -15.48
C LEU A 23 48.42 -19.79 -15.90
N LEU A 24 48.11 -20.82 -16.69
CA LEU A 24 46.74 -21.14 -17.10
C LEU A 24 45.90 -21.64 -15.91
N LYS A 25 46.47 -22.44 -14.99
CA LYS A 25 45.79 -22.86 -13.75
C LYS A 25 45.55 -21.69 -12.79
N SER A 26 46.50 -20.75 -12.68
CA SER A 26 46.33 -19.54 -11.89
C SER A 26 45.32 -18.57 -12.52
N LEU A 27 45.31 -18.41 -13.85
CA LEU A 27 44.30 -17.62 -14.55
C LEU A 27 42.90 -18.22 -14.42
N VAL A 28 42.74 -19.54 -14.56
CA VAL A 28 41.45 -20.22 -14.35
C VAL A 28 41.02 -20.14 -12.87
N ALA A 29 41.95 -20.28 -11.92
CA ALA A 29 41.62 -20.11 -10.50
C ALA A 29 41.22 -18.68 -10.15
N ILE A 30 41.89 -17.66 -10.74
CA ILE A 30 41.52 -16.24 -10.58
C ILE A 30 40.20 -15.94 -11.28
N LEU A 31 39.90 -16.57 -12.42
CA LEU A 31 38.63 -16.41 -13.13
C LEU A 31 37.47 -17.12 -12.41
N VAL A 32 37.74 -18.24 -11.72
CA VAL A 32 36.79 -18.93 -10.84
C VAL A 32 36.59 -18.16 -9.52
N LEU A 33 37.64 -17.52 -8.98
CA LEU A 33 37.52 -16.60 -7.84
C LEU A 33 36.80 -15.30 -8.22
N LEU A 34 37.04 -14.73 -9.40
CA LEU A 34 36.30 -13.58 -9.93
C LEU A 34 34.86 -13.96 -10.27
N ALA A 35 34.60 -15.16 -10.78
CA ALA A 35 33.23 -15.66 -11.00
C ALA A 35 32.50 -15.97 -9.67
N ALA A 36 33.22 -16.39 -8.62
CA ALA A 36 32.67 -16.56 -7.28
C ALA A 36 32.38 -15.23 -6.57
N PHE A 37 32.98 -14.12 -7.02
CA PHE A 37 32.74 -12.78 -6.49
C PHE A 37 31.68 -11.96 -7.27
N VAL A 38 31.07 -12.52 -8.32
CA VAL A 38 30.03 -11.84 -9.12
C VAL A 38 28.61 -12.35 -8.83
N SER A 39 28.45 -13.31 -7.92
CA SER A 39 27.13 -13.82 -7.52
C SER A 39 26.81 -13.53 -6.05
N SER A 40 27.08 -12.31 -5.59
CA SER A 40 26.27 -11.74 -4.51
C SER A 40 24.96 -11.29 -5.15
N SER A 41 24.02 -12.23 -5.32
CA SER A 41 22.65 -11.88 -5.66
C SER A 41 22.19 -10.84 -4.64
N PHE A 42 22.02 -9.59 -5.09
CA PHE A 42 21.60 -8.51 -4.23
C PHE A 42 20.21 -8.88 -3.70
N ALA A 43 20.15 -9.27 -2.43
CA ALA A 43 18.92 -9.14 -1.67
C ALA A 43 18.39 -7.72 -1.91
N ASN A 44 17.08 -7.58 -2.16
CA ASN A 44 16.52 -6.25 -2.30
C ASN A 44 16.80 -5.49 -0.99
N ASN A 45 17.61 -4.44 -1.08
CA ASN A 45 17.93 -3.61 0.08
C ASN A 45 16.78 -2.62 0.32
N TRP A 46 15.67 -3.13 0.87
CA TRP A 46 14.50 -2.33 1.24
C TRP A 46 14.87 -1.31 2.33
N ASN A 47 14.46 -0.07 2.13
CA ASN A 47 14.66 1.01 3.09
C ASN A 47 13.66 2.15 2.84
N GLU A 48 13.50 3.04 3.84
CA GLU A 48 12.55 4.15 3.77
C GLU A 48 12.80 5.10 2.59
N ALA A 49 14.06 5.34 2.19
CA ALA A 49 14.36 6.19 1.03
C ALA A 49 13.83 5.56 -0.28
N LYS A 50 13.93 4.24 -0.42
CA LYS A 50 13.37 3.49 -1.54
C LYS A 50 11.84 3.64 -1.55
N PHE A 51 11.16 3.38 -0.44
CA PHE A 51 9.69 3.50 -0.36
C PHE A 51 9.18 4.93 -0.62
N ALA A 52 9.88 5.96 -0.10
CA ALA A 52 9.56 7.36 -0.37
C ALA A 52 9.61 7.68 -1.88
N SER A 53 10.53 7.05 -2.62
CA SER A 53 10.69 7.20 -4.07
C SER A 53 9.73 6.36 -4.92
N ARG A 54 8.87 5.53 -4.31
CA ARG A 54 7.95 4.63 -5.03
C ARG A 54 7.08 5.41 -6.04
N PRO A 55 6.93 4.97 -7.29
CA PRO A 55 6.00 5.62 -8.21
C PRO A 55 4.55 5.43 -7.76
N LEU A 56 3.74 6.50 -7.90
CA LEU A 56 2.31 6.41 -7.70
C LEU A 56 1.61 6.00 -9.00
N THR A 57 1.09 4.78 -9.05
CA THR A 57 0.35 4.29 -10.22
C THR A 57 -0.98 5.02 -10.36
N ALA A 58 -1.17 5.71 -11.48
CA ALA A 58 -2.45 6.28 -11.90
C ALA A 58 -3.14 5.30 -12.84
N TYR A 59 -4.29 4.77 -12.44
CA TYR A 59 -5.09 3.91 -13.30
C TYR A 59 -6.04 4.78 -14.14
N PRO A 60 -6.00 4.71 -15.48
CA PRO A 60 -7.00 5.36 -16.32
C PRO A 60 -8.40 4.89 -15.92
N LEU A 61 -9.34 5.82 -15.81
CA LEU A 61 -10.71 5.41 -15.51
C LEU A 61 -11.30 4.71 -16.73
N PRO A 62 -11.79 3.47 -16.54
CA PRO A 62 -12.42 2.73 -17.61
C PRO A 62 -13.69 3.46 -18.10
N PRO A 63 -14.11 3.23 -19.36
CA PRO A 63 -15.43 3.64 -19.85
C PRO A 63 -16.55 3.20 -18.88
N MET A 64 -17.72 3.84 -18.93
CA MET A 64 -18.79 3.64 -17.93
C MET A 64 -19.23 2.18 -17.70
N ARG A 65 -18.98 1.26 -18.63
CA ARG A 65 -19.34 -0.15 -18.50
C ARG A 65 -18.24 -1.03 -17.90
N ASP A 66 -16.99 -0.56 -17.90
CA ASP A 66 -15.87 -1.31 -17.35
C ASP A 66 -15.62 -0.82 -15.91
N GLU A 67 -15.46 -1.76 -14.98
CA GLU A 67 -15.19 -1.47 -13.56
C GLU A 67 -13.88 -2.08 -13.07
N VAL A 68 -13.27 -3.00 -13.83
CA VAL A 68 -11.99 -3.62 -13.43
C VAL A 68 -10.81 -2.75 -13.88
N ILE A 69 -9.96 -2.36 -12.94
CA ILE A 69 -8.73 -1.59 -13.17
C ILE A 69 -7.48 -2.40 -12.83
N GLY A 70 -6.36 -1.99 -13.41
CA GLY A 70 -5.07 -2.65 -13.19
C GLY A 70 -4.97 -4.01 -13.88
N SER A 71 -3.96 -4.77 -13.49
CA SER A 71 -3.67 -6.11 -14.00
C SER A 71 -2.94 -6.90 -12.92
N LEU A 72 -3.11 -8.21 -12.92
CA LEU A 72 -2.34 -9.09 -12.06
C LEU A 72 -0.85 -9.07 -12.45
N THR A 73 0.02 -9.10 -11.44
CA THR A 73 1.48 -9.10 -11.62
C THR A 73 2.08 -10.32 -10.94
N MET A 74 2.99 -11.05 -11.59
CA MET A 74 3.77 -12.10 -10.95
C MET A 74 5.08 -11.54 -10.41
N TYR A 75 5.52 -12.05 -9.26
CA TYR A 75 6.78 -11.66 -8.64
C TYR A 75 7.48 -12.89 -8.07
N GLU A 76 8.79 -13.00 -8.33
CA GLU A 76 9.63 -14.03 -7.71
C GLU A 76 10.28 -13.46 -6.44
N ILE A 77 10.03 -14.10 -5.30
CA ILE A 77 10.54 -13.64 -4.00
C ILE A 77 12.06 -13.70 -3.98
N GLN A 78 12.70 -12.56 -3.72
CA GLN A 78 14.15 -12.48 -3.63
C GLN A 78 14.61 -12.80 -2.20
N PRO A 79 15.86 -13.27 -2.01
CA PRO A 79 16.43 -13.44 -0.68
C PRO A 79 16.32 -12.14 0.13
N GLY A 80 15.77 -12.22 1.35
CA GLY A 80 15.58 -11.06 2.24
C GLY A 80 14.31 -10.25 2.03
N ASP A 81 13.48 -10.58 1.03
CA ASP A 81 12.15 -9.99 0.89
C ASP A 81 11.22 -10.42 2.03
N THR A 82 10.43 -9.48 2.53
CA THR A 82 9.20 -9.75 3.28
C THR A 82 7.99 -9.39 2.41
N LEU A 83 6.81 -9.94 2.69
CA LEU A 83 5.59 -9.48 2.01
C LEU A 83 5.20 -8.06 2.40
N LEU A 84 5.67 -7.56 3.55
CA LEU A 84 5.51 -6.17 3.97
C LEU A 84 6.25 -5.24 3.00
N ASP A 85 7.51 -5.57 2.67
CA ASP A 85 8.34 -4.77 1.78
C ASP A 85 7.86 -4.85 0.33
N VAL A 86 7.61 -6.08 -0.15
CA VAL A 86 7.12 -6.33 -1.51
C VAL A 86 5.76 -5.66 -1.67
N GLY A 87 4.81 -5.90 -0.75
CA GLY A 87 3.50 -5.28 -0.78
C GLY A 87 3.59 -3.75 -0.82
N ARG A 88 4.32 -3.14 0.12
CA ARG A 88 4.49 -1.68 0.19
C ARG A 88 5.08 -1.12 -1.10
N TRP A 89 6.06 -1.78 -1.71
CA TRP A 89 6.65 -1.37 -2.98
C TRP A 89 5.66 -1.39 -4.16
N TYR A 90 4.71 -2.33 -4.16
CA TYR A 90 3.71 -2.46 -5.22
C TYR A 90 2.36 -1.78 -4.87
N GLY A 91 2.27 -1.04 -3.76
CA GLY A 91 1.03 -0.36 -3.36
C GLY A 91 -0.04 -1.33 -2.84
N LEU A 92 0.40 -2.39 -2.16
CA LEU A 92 -0.42 -3.42 -1.54
C LEU A 92 -0.06 -3.53 -0.05
N SER A 93 -0.97 -4.04 0.76
CA SER A 93 -0.66 -4.51 2.10
C SER A 93 -0.10 -5.93 2.07
N ALA A 94 0.64 -6.34 3.11
CA ALA A 94 1.08 -7.73 3.23
C ALA A 94 -0.09 -8.71 3.31
N LYS A 95 -1.22 -8.30 3.93
CA LYS A 95 -2.44 -9.10 3.99
C LYS A 95 -2.97 -9.42 2.60
N GLU A 96 -3.13 -8.41 1.74
CA GLU A 96 -3.59 -8.60 0.35
C GLU A 96 -2.68 -9.57 -0.40
N VAL A 97 -1.36 -9.40 -0.30
CA VAL A 97 -0.40 -10.32 -0.95
C VAL A 97 -0.51 -11.72 -0.37
N SER A 98 -0.68 -11.88 0.93
CA SER A 98 -0.79 -13.18 1.57
C SER A 98 -2.07 -13.93 1.20
N ASP A 99 -3.22 -13.25 1.26
CA ASP A 99 -4.53 -13.84 0.94
C ASP A 99 -4.60 -14.29 -0.53
N ALA A 100 -4.01 -13.50 -1.44
CA ALA A 100 -3.84 -13.86 -2.84
C ALA A 100 -2.97 -15.13 -3.06
N ASN A 101 -2.12 -15.48 -2.10
CA ASN A 101 -1.11 -16.55 -2.22
C ASN A 101 -1.30 -17.67 -1.17
N ASN A 102 -2.56 -18.00 -0.85
CA ASN A 102 -2.93 -19.06 0.09
C ASN A 102 -2.34 -18.83 1.49
N HIS A 103 -2.53 -17.61 2.01
CA HIS A 103 -2.09 -17.15 3.32
C HIS A 103 -0.59 -17.38 3.56
N LEU A 104 0.23 -17.04 2.57
CA LEU A 104 1.69 -17.12 2.67
C LEU A 104 2.19 -16.24 3.84
N ASP A 105 3.17 -16.72 4.60
CA ASP A 105 3.76 -16.00 5.73
C ASP A 105 4.34 -14.63 5.31
N TRP A 106 4.07 -13.59 6.10
CA TRP A 106 4.43 -12.22 5.72
C TRP A 106 5.89 -11.89 6.01
N TRP A 107 6.47 -12.52 7.04
CA TRP A 107 7.78 -12.15 7.59
C TRP A 107 8.93 -12.90 6.95
N SER A 108 8.71 -14.17 6.61
CA SER A 108 9.75 -15.05 6.09
C SER A 108 9.21 -15.91 4.93
N PRO A 109 8.78 -15.27 3.83
CA PRO A 109 8.34 -16.03 2.68
C PRO A 109 9.54 -16.72 1.99
N PRO A 110 9.34 -17.90 1.38
CA PRO A 110 10.42 -18.67 0.78
C PRO A 110 10.97 -17.98 -0.48
N ALA A 111 12.26 -17.68 -0.50
CA ALA A 111 12.95 -17.14 -1.67
C ALA A 111 12.87 -18.09 -2.88
N GLY A 112 12.79 -17.53 -4.08
CA GLY A 112 12.59 -18.23 -5.35
C GLY A 112 11.14 -18.69 -5.61
N LYS A 113 10.23 -18.50 -4.65
CA LYS A 113 8.81 -18.78 -4.88
C LYS A 113 8.20 -17.67 -5.73
N GLU A 114 7.49 -18.05 -6.79
CA GLU A 114 6.62 -17.14 -7.53
C GLU A 114 5.34 -16.88 -6.74
N ILE A 115 4.98 -15.60 -6.62
CA ILE A 115 3.75 -15.13 -6.00
C ILE A 115 2.99 -14.20 -6.93
N LEU A 116 1.67 -14.18 -6.74
CA LEU A 116 0.75 -13.30 -7.40
C LEU A 116 0.59 -12.01 -6.60
N LEU A 117 0.77 -10.86 -7.23
CA LEU A 117 0.47 -9.55 -6.65
C LEU A 117 -0.93 -9.11 -7.13
N PRO A 118 -1.91 -8.96 -6.22
CA PRO A 118 -3.29 -8.56 -6.55
C PRO A 118 -3.38 -7.06 -6.86
N THR A 119 -2.69 -6.59 -7.90
CA THR A 119 -2.71 -5.19 -8.38
C THR A 119 -3.89 -4.87 -9.30
N GLU A 120 -4.87 -5.76 -9.35
CA GLU A 120 -6.10 -5.66 -10.10
C GLU A 120 -7.28 -5.55 -9.15
N HIS A 121 -8.18 -4.61 -9.41
CA HIS A 121 -9.32 -4.33 -8.52
C HIS A 121 -10.58 -4.00 -9.31
N ILE A 122 -11.73 -4.40 -8.77
CA ILE A 122 -13.05 -3.93 -9.17
C ILE A 122 -13.34 -2.62 -8.43
N LEU A 123 -13.66 -1.55 -9.16
CA LEU A 123 -14.03 -0.28 -8.54
C LEU A 123 -15.27 -0.44 -7.65
N PRO A 124 -15.30 0.17 -6.45
CA PRO A 124 -16.48 0.13 -5.59
C PRO A 124 -17.72 0.71 -6.27
N ASP A 125 -18.91 0.15 -5.96
CA ASP A 125 -20.21 0.70 -6.39
C ASP A 125 -20.50 1.99 -5.60
N ALA A 126 -19.91 3.08 -6.06
CA ALA A 126 -20.04 4.41 -5.50
C ALA A 126 -19.80 5.47 -6.59
N PRO A 127 -20.28 6.72 -6.41
CA PRO A 127 -19.92 7.80 -7.32
C PRO A 127 -18.40 7.92 -7.43
N ARG A 128 -17.88 7.88 -8.66
CA ARG A 128 -16.45 8.02 -9.00
C ARG A 128 -15.98 9.47 -8.78
N VAL A 129 -16.03 9.95 -7.54
CA VAL A 129 -15.83 11.36 -7.16
C VAL A 129 -15.09 11.43 -5.83
N GLY A 130 -13.98 12.18 -5.80
CA GLY A 130 -13.22 12.39 -4.57
C GLY A 130 -12.66 11.10 -4.01
N ILE A 131 -12.83 10.89 -2.71
CA ILE A 131 -12.26 9.75 -2.00
C ILE A 131 -13.34 8.71 -1.70
N VAL A 132 -13.15 7.47 -2.11
CA VAL A 132 -13.99 6.34 -1.69
C VAL A 132 -13.09 5.33 -0.99
N LEU A 133 -13.35 5.04 0.28
CA LEU A 133 -12.68 3.96 0.99
C LEU A 133 -13.67 2.82 1.17
N ASN A 134 -13.29 1.63 0.68
CA ASN A 134 -14.04 0.41 0.89
C ASN A 134 -13.48 -0.32 2.11
N ILE A 135 -14.28 -0.41 3.17
CA ILE A 135 -13.84 -0.86 4.49
C ILE A 135 -13.39 -2.33 4.48
N PRO A 136 -14.21 -3.30 3.99
CA PRO A 136 -13.81 -4.72 3.93
C PRO A 136 -12.53 -5.01 3.17
N GLU A 137 -12.28 -4.23 2.12
CA GLU A 137 -11.09 -4.32 1.27
C GLU A 137 -9.88 -3.59 1.88
N MET A 138 -10.11 -2.74 2.89
CA MET A 138 -9.09 -1.86 3.47
C MET A 138 -8.34 -1.06 2.39
N ARG A 139 -9.07 -0.54 1.40
CA ARG A 139 -8.50 0.17 0.25
C ARG A 139 -9.22 1.48 0.00
N LEU A 140 -8.42 2.52 -0.24
CA LEU A 140 -8.84 3.86 -0.57
C LEU A 140 -8.64 4.11 -2.07
N TYR A 141 -9.66 4.66 -2.70
CA TYR A 141 -9.72 5.06 -4.10
C TYR A 141 -9.85 6.59 -4.17
N TYR A 142 -8.93 7.25 -4.87
CA TYR A 142 -8.99 8.68 -5.10
C TYR A 142 -9.18 8.98 -6.59
N PHE A 143 -10.39 9.43 -6.94
CA PHE A 143 -10.77 9.82 -8.29
C PHE A 143 -10.29 11.24 -8.59
N TYR A 144 -9.40 11.37 -9.58
CA TYR A 144 -8.71 12.62 -9.90
C TYR A 144 -8.90 13.04 -11.38
N PRO A 145 -9.07 14.34 -11.67
CA PRO A 145 -9.22 15.45 -10.73
C PRO A 145 -10.50 15.35 -9.91
N SER A 146 -10.41 15.69 -8.62
CA SER A 146 -11.56 15.66 -7.71
C SER A 146 -12.23 17.03 -7.64
N PRO A 147 -13.57 17.08 -7.62
CA PRO A 147 -14.27 18.32 -7.34
C PRO A 147 -14.11 18.76 -5.88
N ILE A 148 -14.35 20.05 -5.64
CA ILE A 148 -14.19 20.64 -4.30
C ILE A 148 -15.52 21.25 -3.87
N ALA A 149 -16.00 20.88 -2.69
CA ALA A 149 -17.13 21.53 -2.05
C ALA A 149 -16.73 22.94 -1.58
N VAL A 150 -17.00 23.96 -2.41
CA VAL A 150 -16.80 25.36 -2.04
C VAL A 150 -18.06 25.92 -1.37
N ARG A 151 -17.91 26.47 -0.17
CA ARG A 151 -19.02 27.15 0.54
C ARG A 151 -19.21 28.55 -0.06
N HIS A 152 -20.21 28.74 -0.91
CA HIS A 152 -20.54 30.08 -1.41
C HIS A 152 -21.31 30.89 -0.34
N ARG A 153 -20.98 32.19 -0.20
CA ARG A 153 -21.56 33.08 0.83
C ARG A 153 -23.10 33.00 0.86
N ARG A 154 -23.62 32.71 2.06
CA ARG A 154 -25.01 32.84 2.52
C ARG A 154 -26.11 31.92 1.96
N LYS A 155 -25.87 31.04 0.98
CA LYS A 155 -26.82 29.95 0.64
C LYS A 155 -26.07 28.66 0.29
N LEU A 156 -26.30 27.60 1.07
CA LEU A 156 -25.79 26.22 0.93
C LEU A 156 -26.28 25.49 -0.35
N LYS A 157 -26.42 26.16 -1.49
CA LYS A 157 -27.18 25.61 -2.64
C LYS A 157 -26.41 25.34 -3.93
N ALA A 158 -25.10 25.56 -3.99
CA ALA A 158 -24.32 25.07 -5.13
C ALA A 158 -22.88 24.80 -4.73
N VAL A 159 -22.52 23.51 -4.65
CA VAL A 159 -21.13 23.10 -4.82
C VAL A 159 -20.81 23.32 -6.30
N SER A 160 -19.94 24.29 -6.61
CA SER A 160 -19.35 24.37 -7.94
C SER A 160 -18.31 23.27 -8.04
N PHE A 161 -18.69 22.13 -8.61
CA PHE A 161 -17.73 21.10 -9.02
C PHE A 161 -16.80 21.72 -10.08
N SER A 162 -15.49 21.41 -10.04
CA SER A 162 -14.64 21.63 -11.22
C SER A 162 -15.34 20.97 -12.42
N ARG A 163 -15.31 21.61 -13.60
CA ARG A 163 -15.88 21.02 -14.84
C ARG A 163 -15.12 19.78 -15.29
N GLU A 164 -13.98 19.50 -14.67
CA GLU A 164 -13.16 18.35 -14.99
C GLU A 164 -13.77 17.09 -14.37
N THR A 165 -14.19 16.18 -15.24
CA THR A 165 -14.53 14.80 -14.85
C THR A 165 -13.26 14.07 -14.46
N PRO A 166 -13.27 13.24 -13.41
CA PRO A 166 -12.17 12.36 -13.10
C PRO A 166 -11.77 11.56 -14.33
N SER A 167 -10.46 11.47 -14.58
CA SER A 167 -9.87 10.73 -15.70
C SER A 167 -9.01 9.57 -15.23
N VAL A 168 -8.54 9.63 -13.97
CA VAL A 168 -7.73 8.59 -13.35
C VAL A 168 -8.21 8.29 -11.94
N VAL A 169 -7.85 7.12 -11.44
CA VAL A 169 -8.02 6.71 -10.05
C VAL A 169 -6.69 6.27 -9.49
N TYR A 170 -6.39 6.74 -8.29
CA TYR A 170 -5.27 6.25 -7.48
C TYR A 170 -5.83 5.31 -6.41
N THR A 171 -5.10 4.24 -6.10
CA THR A 171 -5.50 3.30 -5.05
C THR A 171 -4.43 3.23 -3.97
N PHE A 172 -4.85 3.05 -2.72
CA PHE A 172 -3.97 3.02 -1.56
C PHE A 172 -4.47 1.95 -0.59
N PRO A 173 -3.62 1.01 -0.15
CA PRO A 173 -3.96 0.15 0.97
C PRO A 173 -4.00 1.00 2.25
N VAL A 174 -4.90 0.66 3.17
CA VAL A 174 -5.06 1.39 4.43
C VAL A 174 -5.09 0.46 5.63
N GLY A 175 -4.62 0.94 6.78
CA GLY A 175 -4.95 0.36 8.09
C GLY A 175 -6.20 1.03 8.65
N LEU A 176 -7.02 0.27 9.38
CA LEU A 176 -8.25 0.76 10.00
C LEU A 176 -8.22 0.64 11.51
N GLY A 177 -9.26 1.22 12.14
CA GLY A 177 -9.57 1.00 13.54
C GLY A 177 -9.81 -0.46 13.87
N ARG A 178 -9.48 -0.84 15.11
CA ARG A 178 -9.89 -2.10 15.73
C ARG A 178 -11.42 -2.24 15.72
N PHE A 179 -11.93 -3.46 15.94
CA PHE A 179 -13.35 -3.78 15.80
C PHE A 179 -14.27 -3.03 16.76
N ASP A 180 -13.78 -2.71 17.96
CA ASP A 180 -14.42 -1.83 18.95
C ASP A 180 -14.57 -0.38 18.45
N TRP A 181 -13.71 0.05 17.53
CA TRP A 181 -13.71 1.36 16.90
C TRP A 181 -14.01 1.30 15.39
N LYS A 182 -15.20 0.77 15.05
CA LYS A 182 -15.63 0.62 13.65
C LYS A 182 -15.58 1.95 12.89
N THR A 183 -14.99 1.92 11.71
CA THR A 183 -15.10 3.04 10.76
C THR A 183 -16.55 3.13 10.26
N PRO A 184 -17.22 4.28 10.37
CA PRO A 184 -18.63 4.39 10.02
C PRO A 184 -18.82 4.37 8.49
N VAL A 185 -19.93 3.83 8.00
CA VAL A 185 -20.34 4.02 6.61
C VAL A 185 -20.99 5.40 6.48
N GLY A 186 -20.62 6.18 5.47
CA GLY A 186 -21.20 7.50 5.29
C GLY A 186 -20.44 8.41 4.35
N VAL A 187 -21.00 9.60 4.13
CA VAL A 187 -20.40 10.67 3.33
C VAL A 187 -19.75 11.70 4.22
N TRP A 188 -18.65 12.27 3.75
CA TRP A 188 -17.88 13.26 4.48
C TRP A 188 -17.14 14.18 3.51
N ARG A 189 -16.42 15.16 4.06
CA ARG A 189 -15.48 15.99 3.30
C ARG A 189 -14.23 16.25 4.12
N VAL A 190 -13.13 16.57 3.45
CA VAL A 190 -11.92 17.06 4.10
C VAL A 190 -12.19 18.47 4.64
N VAL A 191 -11.97 18.67 5.94
CA VAL A 191 -12.19 19.97 6.62
C VAL A 191 -10.89 20.68 6.99
N ALA A 192 -9.82 19.93 7.21
CA ALA A 192 -8.50 20.49 7.49
C ALA A 192 -7.39 19.62 6.89
N ARG A 193 -6.24 20.24 6.69
CA ARG A 193 -5.00 19.63 6.19
C ARG A 193 -3.88 20.11 7.10
N THR A 194 -3.23 19.18 7.79
CA THR A 194 -2.17 19.50 8.74
C THR A 194 -0.92 18.73 8.34
N LYS A 195 0.16 19.46 8.08
CA LYS A 195 1.52 18.90 7.99
C LYS A 195 2.10 18.86 9.39
N ASP A 196 2.83 17.79 9.71
CA ASP A 196 3.44 17.52 11.00
C ASP A 196 2.43 17.70 12.15
N PRO A 197 1.34 16.91 12.17
CA PRO A 197 0.30 17.03 13.20
C PRO A 197 0.82 16.66 14.58
N THR A 198 0.63 17.54 15.57
CA THR A 198 0.74 17.16 16.98
C THR A 198 -0.33 16.11 17.30
N TRP A 199 0.07 15.03 17.98
CA TRP A 199 -0.87 14.04 18.50
C TRP A 199 -1.11 14.30 19.98
N VAL A 200 -2.36 14.63 20.32
CA VAL A 200 -2.83 14.65 21.70
C VAL A 200 -3.39 13.26 21.99
N VAL A 201 -2.76 12.55 22.91
CA VAL A 201 -3.10 11.17 23.24
C VAL A 201 -4.44 11.15 23.95
N PRO A 202 -5.46 10.46 23.40
CA PRO A 202 -6.72 10.21 24.09
C PRO A 202 -6.51 9.60 25.48
N ASP A 203 -7.37 9.95 26.44
CA ASP A 203 -7.20 9.55 27.84
C ASP A 203 -7.15 8.02 28.02
N ASP A 204 -7.94 7.27 27.25
CA ASP A 204 -7.95 5.80 27.27
C ASP A 204 -6.61 5.20 26.83
N ILE A 205 -6.07 5.66 25.71
CA ILE A 205 -4.75 5.24 25.20
C ILE A 205 -3.64 5.66 26.16
N TYR A 206 -3.75 6.85 26.74
CA TYR A 206 -2.79 7.33 27.72
C TYR A 206 -2.76 6.43 28.97
N GLN A 207 -3.93 6.03 29.49
CA GLN A 207 -3.99 5.09 30.61
C GLN A 207 -3.42 3.71 30.24
N GLU A 208 -3.73 3.18 29.05
CA GLU A 208 -3.15 1.91 28.58
C GLU A 208 -1.61 1.96 28.54
N HIS A 209 -1.04 3.04 27.99
CA HIS A 209 0.41 3.23 27.98
C HIS A 209 1.00 3.38 29.38
N LEU A 210 0.35 4.15 30.25
CA LEU A 210 0.81 4.33 31.63
C LEU A 210 0.79 3.01 32.42
N GLU A 211 -0.23 2.17 32.23
CA GLU A 211 -0.33 0.85 32.85
C GLU A 211 0.73 -0.12 32.32
N ARG A 212 1.01 -0.08 31.00
CA ARG A 212 1.97 -0.97 30.34
C ARG A 212 3.42 -0.59 30.61
N ASP A 213 3.76 0.68 30.50
CA ASP A 213 5.14 1.19 30.49
C ASP A 213 5.54 1.93 31.76
N GLY A 214 4.57 2.33 32.59
CA GLY A 214 4.80 3.14 33.79
C GLY A 214 5.00 4.64 33.53
N GLU A 215 5.11 5.03 32.27
CA GLU A 215 5.21 6.42 31.80
C GLU A 215 4.50 6.58 30.44
N ALA A 216 3.91 7.75 30.19
CA ALA A 216 3.28 8.09 28.92
C ALA A 216 3.28 9.61 28.73
N ASP A 217 3.42 10.07 27.48
CA ASP A 217 3.26 11.46 27.12
C ASP A 217 1.83 11.72 26.68
N HIS A 218 1.19 12.77 27.22
CA HIS A 218 -0.13 13.20 26.74
C HIS A 218 -0.07 13.89 25.36
N VAL A 219 1.10 14.36 24.94
CA VAL A 219 1.28 15.13 23.72
C VAL A 219 2.57 14.69 23.03
N ILE A 220 2.45 14.12 21.85
CA ILE A 220 3.58 13.87 20.97
C ILE A 220 3.67 15.02 19.94
N PRO A 221 4.76 15.80 19.93
CA PRO A 221 4.92 16.92 19.02
C PRO A 221 4.82 16.53 17.54
N GLY A 222 4.34 17.47 16.72
CA GLY A 222 4.38 17.35 15.27
C GLY A 222 5.82 17.19 14.75
N GLY A 223 6.01 16.27 13.80
CA GLY A 223 7.31 16.02 13.16
C GLY A 223 8.25 15.15 13.97
N ALA A 224 7.85 14.70 15.16
CA ALA A 224 8.61 13.68 15.89
C ALA A 224 8.65 12.35 15.08
N PRO A 225 9.81 11.66 15.01
CA PRO A 225 9.95 10.45 14.19
C PRO A 225 9.00 9.30 14.57
N ASP A 226 8.59 9.26 15.83
CA ASP A 226 7.72 8.27 16.47
C ASP A 226 6.26 8.76 16.62
N ASN A 227 5.90 9.86 15.95
CA ASN A 227 4.53 10.33 16.00
C ASN A 227 3.61 9.39 15.20
N PRO A 228 2.59 8.75 15.82
CA PRO A 228 1.77 7.76 15.16
C PRO A 228 0.81 8.31 14.09
N LEU A 229 0.70 9.63 14.00
CA LEU A 229 -0.01 10.29 12.91
C LEU A 229 0.85 10.48 11.66
N GLY A 230 2.17 10.26 11.76
CA GLY A 230 3.14 10.56 10.72
C GLY A 230 3.21 12.06 10.38
N HIS A 231 3.70 12.38 9.18
CA HIS A 231 3.94 13.77 8.77
C HIS A 231 2.73 14.50 8.15
N TYR A 232 1.63 13.81 7.89
CA TYR A 232 0.49 14.39 7.18
C TYR A 232 -0.83 13.85 7.71
N ARG A 233 -1.80 14.76 7.92
CA ARG A 233 -3.18 14.42 8.32
C ARG A 233 -4.20 15.22 7.50
N LEU A 234 -5.25 14.51 7.07
CA LEU A 234 -6.47 15.04 6.47
C LEU A 234 -7.61 14.84 7.47
N SER A 235 -8.06 15.91 8.12
CA SER A 235 -9.20 15.83 9.05
C SER A 235 -10.51 15.80 8.28
N LEU A 236 -11.44 14.95 8.72
CA LEU A 236 -12.72 14.76 8.08
C LEU A 236 -13.83 15.55 8.77
N SER A 237 -14.96 15.74 8.09
CA SER A 237 -16.17 16.29 8.71
C SER A 237 -16.88 15.31 9.63
N LEU A 238 -16.33 14.10 9.79
CA LEU A 238 -16.70 13.14 10.82
C LEU A 238 -15.84 13.46 12.04
N PRO A 239 -16.43 13.78 13.21
CA PRO A 239 -15.67 14.07 14.43
C PRO A 239 -14.65 12.97 14.71
N GLU A 240 -13.45 13.34 15.15
CA GLU A 240 -12.33 12.45 15.53
C GLU A 240 -11.67 11.66 14.37
N TYR A 241 -12.38 11.37 13.28
CA TYR A 241 -11.82 10.64 12.14
C TYR A 241 -10.88 11.50 11.26
N GLY A 242 -9.78 10.87 10.84
CA GLY A 242 -8.82 11.43 9.89
C GLY A 242 -8.21 10.37 8.99
N LEU A 243 -7.68 10.81 7.86
CA LEU A 243 -6.72 10.04 7.06
C LEU A 243 -5.33 10.56 7.42
N HIS A 244 -4.40 9.70 7.82
CA HIS A 244 -3.07 10.13 8.24
C HIS A 244 -1.99 9.10 7.89
N GLY A 245 -0.73 9.48 8.03
CA GLY A 245 0.41 8.58 7.88
C GLY A 245 0.56 7.63 9.06
N THR A 246 1.69 6.96 9.19
CA THR A 246 2.00 6.17 10.37
C THR A 246 3.51 5.99 10.48
N ASP A 247 4.00 5.96 11.71
CA ASP A 247 5.35 5.49 12.09
C ASP A 247 5.47 3.95 12.12
N VAL A 248 4.34 3.24 11.99
CA VAL A 248 4.25 1.78 11.97
C VAL A 248 3.70 1.28 10.61
N PRO A 249 4.48 1.37 9.50
CA PRO A 249 4.02 0.99 8.16
C PRO A 249 3.46 -0.42 8.05
N TRP A 250 3.99 -1.37 8.81
CA TRP A 250 3.53 -2.75 8.77
C TRP A 250 2.06 -2.90 9.20
N GLY A 251 1.49 -1.94 9.93
CA GLY A 251 0.07 -1.95 10.32
C GLY A 251 -0.92 -1.62 9.19
N VAL A 252 -0.45 -1.24 7.99
CA VAL A 252 -1.32 -1.03 6.83
C VAL A 252 -1.87 -2.37 6.33
N GLY A 253 -3.18 -2.44 6.08
CA GLY A 253 -3.91 -3.69 5.83
C GLY A 253 -4.29 -4.47 7.10
N MET A 254 -4.13 -3.85 8.28
CA MET A 254 -4.52 -4.42 9.57
C MET A 254 -5.50 -3.50 10.31
N SER A 255 -6.32 -4.08 11.20
CA SER A 255 -7.24 -3.34 12.08
C SER A 255 -6.58 -3.08 13.43
N VAL A 256 -5.67 -2.10 13.48
CA VAL A 256 -4.77 -1.86 14.63
C VAL A 256 -4.92 -0.48 15.28
N SER A 257 -5.66 0.46 14.66
CA SER A 257 -5.79 1.82 15.18
C SER A 257 -6.97 1.98 16.15
N HIS A 258 -7.07 3.13 16.81
CA HIS A 258 -8.22 3.53 17.62
C HIS A 258 -9.27 4.30 16.80
N GLY A 259 -9.49 3.89 15.54
CA GLY A 259 -10.60 4.37 14.69
C GLY A 259 -10.21 5.21 13.46
N CYS A 260 -9.00 5.76 13.39
CA CYS A 260 -8.55 6.53 12.22
C CYS A 260 -8.02 5.64 11.08
N VAL A 261 -7.96 6.21 9.87
CA VAL A 261 -7.44 5.52 8.67
C VAL A 261 -5.96 5.84 8.50
N ARG A 262 -5.12 4.80 8.52
CA ARG A 262 -3.66 4.87 8.37
C ARG A 262 -3.25 4.56 6.95
N LEU A 263 -2.44 5.39 6.34
CA LEU A 263 -1.80 5.15 5.05
C LEU A 263 -0.29 4.99 5.25
N TYR A 264 0.38 4.35 4.30
CA TYR A 264 1.85 4.38 4.26
C TYR A 264 2.36 5.85 4.25
N PRO A 265 3.53 6.14 4.87
CA PRO A 265 4.11 7.48 4.90
C PRO A 265 4.15 8.17 3.52
N GLU A 266 4.61 7.46 2.51
CA GLU A 266 4.72 7.96 1.15
C GLU A 266 3.36 8.15 0.47
N ASP A 267 2.35 7.38 0.85
CA ASP A 267 1.01 7.45 0.28
C ASP A 267 0.21 8.61 0.85
N ILE A 268 0.27 8.84 2.16
CA ILE A 268 -0.39 10.01 2.74
C ILE A 268 0.22 11.30 2.20
N GLU A 269 1.54 11.36 1.97
CA GLU A 269 2.19 12.54 1.40
C GLU A 269 1.65 12.85 0.00
N ARG A 270 1.59 11.82 -0.85
CA ARG A 270 1.07 11.95 -2.22
C ARG A 270 -0.40 12.33 -2.23
N LEU A 271 -1.22 11.68 -1.40
CA LEU A 271 -2.64 12.00 -1.27
C LEU A 271 -2.82 13.43 -0.75
N TYR A 272 -2.07 13.83 0.28
CA TYR A 272 -2.09 15.16 0.87
C TYR A 272 -1.73 16.23 -0.16
N SER A 273 -0.79 15.97 -1.06
CA SER A 273 -0.38 16.92 -2.11
C SER A 273 -1.50 17.20 -3.13
N LYS A 274 -2.37 16.22 -3.40
CA LYS A 274 -3.44 16.31 -4.40
C LYS A 274 -4.80 16.69 -3.81
N VAL A 275 -5.08 16.31 -2.57
CA VAL A 275 -6.37 16.53 -1.90
C VAL A 275 -6.48 17.95 -1.35
N ARG A 276 -7.65 18.56 -1.50
CA ARG A 276 -7.92 19.94 -1.07
C ARG A 276 -9.00 19.96 0.01
N ILE A 277 -9.02 21.02 0.84
CA ILE A 277 -10.12 21.24 1.77
C ILE A 277 -11.43 21.34 0.96
N GLY A 278 -12.45 20.62 1.40
CA GLY A 278 -13.73 20.49 0.69
C GLY A 278 -13.80 19.31 -0.28
N THR A 279 -12.70 18.57 -0.54
CA THR A 279 -12.77 17.32 -1.30
C THR A 279 -13.79 16.38 -0.64
N PRO A 280 -14.81 15.91 -1.39
CA PRO A 280 -15.79 14.98 -0.85
C PRO A 280 -15.15 13.60 -0.67
N GLY A 281 -15.67 12.86 0.30
CA GLY A 281 -15.33 11.46 0.45
C GLY A 281 -16.47 10.62 1.00
N ARG A 282 -16.28 9.32 0.96
CA ARG A 282 -17.24 8.31 1.39
C ARG A 282 -16.54 7.08 1.93
N PHE A 283 -17.07 6.56 3.01
CA PHE A 283 -16.80 5.21 3.49
C PHE A 283 -17.93 4.29 3.03
N VAL A 284 -17.59 3.21 2.34
CA VAL A 284 -18.51 2.15 1.90
C VAL A 284 -18.13 0.83 2.53
N TYR A 285 -19.10 -0.09 2.56
CA TYR A 285 -18.91 -1.42 3.10
C TYR A 285 -19.37 -2.46 2.08
N GLN A 286 -18.44 -2.84 1.20
CA GLN A 286 -18.68 -3.75 0.07
C GLN A 286 -17.67 -4.89 0.12
N PRO A 287 -17.95 -5.96 0.89
CA PRO A 287 -17.08 -7.13 0.94
C PRO A 287 -17.13 -7.95 -0.35
N ILE A 288 -18.15 -7.74 -1.17
CA ILE A 288 -18.32 -8.37 -2.47
C ILE A 288 -18.58 -7.28 -3.50
N LYS A 289 -17.80 -7.27 -4.57
CA LYS A 289 -17.98 -6.38 -5.71
C LYS A 289 -18.07 -7.22 -6.97
N PHE A 290 -18.95 -6.83 -7.89
CA PHE A 290 -19.01 -7.36 -9.24
C PHE A 290 -18.61 -6.28 -10.22
N GLY A 291 -17.91 -6.65 -11.29
CA GLY A 291 -17.42 -5.69 -12.26
C GLY A 291 -17.15 -6.34 -13.60
N TRP A 292 -17.37 -5.57 -14.66
CA TRP A 292 -17.12 -5.99 -16.03
C TRP A 292 -15.75 -5.49 -16.50
N ARG A 293 -15.14 -6.32 -17.35
CA ARG A 293 -14.07 -5.92 -18.26
C ARG A 293 -14.49 -6.36 -19.66
N GLY A 294 -14.95 -5.42 -20.47
CA GLY A 294 -15.62 -5.73 -21.73
C GLY A 294 -16.89 -6.54 -21.49
N GLU A 295 -16.91 -7.79 -21.97
CA GLU A 295 -18.05 -8.71 -21.82
C GLU A 295 -17.80 -9.81 -20.77
N VAL A 296 -16.70 -9.70 -20.01
CA VAL A 296 -16.31 -10.68 -18.99
C VAL A 296 -16.66 -10.12 -17.61
N LEU A 297 -17.44 -10.89 -16.84
CA LEU A 297 -17.86 -10.56 -15.48
C LEU A 297 -16.95 -11.21 -14.44
N TYR A 298 -16.46 -10.39 -13.53
CA TYR A 298 -15.63 -10.77 -12.40
C TYR A 298 -16.36 -10.50 -11.08
N VAL A 299 -16.02 -11.28 -10.05
CA VAL A 299 -16.34 -11.00 -8.65
C VAL A 299 -15.06 -10.81 -7.85
N GLU A 300 -15.04 -9.86 -6.93
CA GLU A 300 -13.95 -9.67 -5.97
C GLU A 300 -14.56 -9.81 -4.57
N VAL A 301 -14.00 -10.73 -3.76
CA VAL A 301 -14.55 -11.10 -2.46
C VAL A 301 -13.48 -10.92 -1.38
N HIS A 302 -13.86 -10.21 -0.32
CA HIS A 302 -13.09 -9.93 0.89
C HIS A 302 -13.80 -10.46 2.13
N ASP A 303 -13.10 -10.43 3.26
CA ASP A 303 -13.68 -10.75 4.57
C ASP A 303 -14.77 -9.74 4.97
N ASP A 304 -15.81 -10.22 5.64
CA ASP A 304 -16.81 -9.37 6.30
C ASP A 304 -16.23 -8.81 7.62
N LEU A 305 -15.34 -7.83 7.51
CA LEU A 305 -14.50 -7.31 8.60
C LEU A 305 -15.25 -6.98 9.90
N TYR A 306 -16.48 -6.46 9.79
CA TYR A 306 -17.33 -6.05 10.91
C TYR A 306 -18.52 -6.98 11.16
N ALA A 307 -18.56 -8.14 10.50
CA ALA A 307 -19.64 -9.12 10.57
C ALA A 307 -21.03 -8.50 10.32
N MET A 308 -21.12 -7.64 9.30
CA MET A 308 -22.34 -6.91 8.96
C MET A 308 -23.37 -7.79 8.27
N TYR A 309 -22.95 -8.93 7.72
CA TYR A 309 -23.79 -9.85 6.98
C TYR A 309 -23.85 -11.22 7.66
N PRO A 310 -25.03 -11.86 7.75
CA PRO A 310 -25.21 -13.16 8.39
C PRO A 310 -24.63 -14.34 7.57
N GLY A 311 -23.82 -14.06 6.55
CA GLY A 311 -23.20 -15.04 5.66
C GLY A 311 -22.85 -14.44 4.29
N LEU A 312 -21.59 -14.51 3.90
CA LEU A 312 -21.09 -13.91 2.66
C LEU A 312 -21.73 -14.50 1.40
N LEU A 313 -22.00 -15.82 1.35
CA LEU A 313 -22.64 -16.42 0.18
C LEU A 313 -24.07 -15.90 -0.03
N ASN A 314 -24.84 -15.79 1.05
CA ASN A 314 -26.18 -15.21 0.98
C ASN A 314 -26.14 -13.75 0.53
N HIS A 315 -25.16 -12.99 1.02
CA HIS A 315 -24.94 -11.62 0.57
C HIS A 315 -24.54 -11.56 -0.92
N ALA A 316 -23.67 -12.46 -1.38
CA ALA A 316 -23.28 -12.57 -2.78
C ALA A 316 -24.49 -12.82 -3.68
N MET A 317 -25.37 -13.74 -3.31
CA MET A 317 -26.60 -14.04 -4.05
C MET A 317 -27.58 -12.87 -4.08
N GLN A 318 -27.69 -12.13 -2.97
CA GLN A 318 -28.50 -10.91 -2.93
C GLN A 318 -27.94 -9.86 -3.88
N GLU A 319 -26.62 -9.76 -3.97
CA GLU A 319 -25.93 -8.81 -4.83
C GLU A 319 -26.09 -9.17 -6.32
N VAL A 320 -25.96 -10.46 -6.67
CA VAL A 320 -26.27 -10.98 -8.01
C VAL A 320 -27.69 -10.59 -8.41
N LYS A 321 -28.67 -10.78 -7.52
CA LYS A 321 -30.06 -10.40 -7.76
C LYS A 321 -30.26 -8.88 -7.87
N ARG A 322 -29.61 -8.10 -7.00
CA ARG A 322 -29.68 -6.63 -7.01
C ARG A 322 -29.17 -6.06 -8.33
N LEU A 323 -28.12 -6.66 -8.88
CA LEU A 323 -27.46 -6.25 -10.11
C LEU A 323 -28.09 -6.85 -11.39
N GLY A 324 -29.04 -7.79 -11.26
CA GLY A 324 -29.65 -8.45 -12.42
C GLY A 324 -28.73 -9.45 -13.13
N LEU A 325 -27.77 -10.02 -12.39
CA LEU A 325 -26.72 -10.90 -12.91
C LEU A 325 -27.08 -12.40 -12.83
N GLU A 326 -28.32 -12.75 -12.47
CA GLU A 326 -28.74 -14.13 -12.19
C GLU A 326 -28.49 -15.09 -13.38
N ASN A 327 -28.57 -14.58 -14.61
CA ASN A 327 -28.35 -15.38 -15.82
C ASN A 327 -26.90 -15.33 -16.32
N GLN A 328 -26.03 -14.53 -15.71
CA GLN A 328 -24.63 -14.36 -16.13
C GLN A 328 -23.64 -15.04 -15.18
N VAL A 329 -24.06 -15.40 -13.97
CA VAL A 329 -23.19 -15.97 -12.94
C VAL A 329 -23.34 -17.48 -12.85
N ASP A 330 -22.20 -18.18 -12.90
CA ASP A 330 -22.07 -19.58 -12.52
C ASP A 330 -21.97 -19.67 -10.98
N MET A 331 -22.99 -20.27 -10.37
CA MET A 331 -23.09 -20.38 -8.92
C MET A 331 -21.94 -21.16 -8.29
N SER A 332 -21.39 -22.17 -8.96
CA SER A 332 -20.28 -22.98 -8.42
C SER A 332 -19.01 -22.14 -8.30
N LYS A 333 -18.78 -21.24 -9.28
CA LYS A 333 -17.64 -20.31 -9.27
C LYS A 333 -17.82 -19.21 -8.24
N LEU A 334 -19.03 -18.68 -8.12
CA LEU A 334 -19.33 -17.69 -7.09
C LEU A 334 -19.11 -18.26 -5.69
N GLU A 335 -19.64 -19.45 -5.41
CA GLU A 335 -19.41 -20.16 -4.15
C GLU A 335 -17.92 -20.33 -3.89
N LYS A 336 -17.13 -20.72 -4.90
CA LYS A 336 -15.69 -20.89 -4.75
C LYS A 336 -14.97 -19.57 -4.46
N ALA A 337 -15.34 -18.49 -5.13
CA ALA A 337 -14.78 -17.17 -4.86
C ALA A 337 -15.10 -16.69 -3.43
N VAL A 338 -16.32 -16.95 -2.97
CA VAL A 338 -16.76 -16.64 -1.59
C VAL A 338 -16.06 -17.50 -0.54
N GLU A 339 -15.73 -18.75 -0.84
CA GLU A 339 -14.94 -19.60 0.05
C GLU A 339 -13.50 -19.07 0.19
N LEU A 340 -12.87 -18.79 -0.97
CA LEU A 340 -11.46 -18.40 -1.05
C LEU A 340 -11.19 -17.00 -0.50
N ARG A 341 -12.08 -16.02 -0.73
CA ARG A 341 -11.91 -14.61 -0.29
C ARG A 341 -10.51 -14.07 -0.61
N SER A 342 -10.02 -14.37 -1.81
CA SER A 342 -8.65 -14.07 -2.21
C SER A 342 -8.39 -12.58 -2.41
N GLY A 343 -9.44 -11.74 -2.41
CA GLY A 343 -9.35 -10.32 -2.76
C GLY A 343 -9.02 -10.04 -4.23
N ILE A 344 -8.95 -11.09 -5.07
CA ILE A 344 -8.63 -10.98 -6.50
C ILE A 344 -9.92 -11.03 -7.33
N PRO A 345 -10.09 -10.13 -8.32
CA PRO A 345 -11.15 -10.25 -9.31
C PRO A 345 -11.11 -11.62 -10.00
N THR A 346 -12.16 -12.41 -9.80
CA THR A 346 -12.26 -13.81 -10.22
C THR A 346 -13.39 -13.98 -11.22
N TYR A 347 -13.12 -14.64 -12.34
CA TYR A 347 -14.12 -14.90 -13.38
C TYR A 347 -15.27 -15.78 -12.86
N VAL A 348 -16.51 -15.34 -13.10
CA VAL A 348 -17.73 -16.01 -12.56
C VAL A 348 -18.77 -16.36 -13.60
N MET A 349 -18.52 -16.21 -14.90
CA MET A 349 -19.52 -16.59 -15.92
C MET A 349 -19.46 -18.08 -16.28
N PRO A 350 -20.53 -18.65 -16.88
CA PRO A 350 -20.53 -20.02 -17.40
C PRO A 350 -19.42 -20.27 -18.44
N GLY A 351 -18.89 -21.49 -18.46
CA GLY A 351 -17.82 -21.90 -19.39
C GLY A 351 -16.41 -21.52 -18.93
N PRO A 352 -15.35 -21.75 -19.73
CA PRO A 352 -13.99 -21.33 -19.39
C PRO A 352 -13.83 -19.81 -19.49
N GLU A 353 -12.86 -19.23 -18.76
CA GLU A 353 -12.54 -17.81 -18.90
C GLU A 353 -12.01 -17.51 -20.30
N PRO A 354 -12.58 -16.51 -21.02
CA PRO A 354 -12.08 -16.13 -22.34
C PRO A 354 -10.63 -15.66 -22.30
N GLY A 355 -9.77 -16.16 -23.19
CA GLY A 355 -8.37 -15.75 -23.27
C GLY A 355 -7.38 -16.58 -22.42
N LEU A 356 -7.85 -17.45 -21.52
CA LEU A 356 -7.02 -18.44 -20.81
C LEU A 356 -6.78 -19.73 -21.62
N GLY A 357 -6.90 -19.65 -22.94
CA GLY A 357 -6.49 -20.69 -23.88
C GLY A 357 -5.02 -20.49 -24.26
N THR A 358 -4.15 -21.39 -23.79
CA THR A 358 -2.76 -21.57 -24.25
C THR A 358 -1.81 -20.37 -24.13
N GLU A 359 -1.55 -19.84 -22.93
CA GLU A 359 -0.38 -18.95 -22.73
C GLU A 359 0.18 -18.91 -21.30
N THR A 360 0.05 -20.00 -20.53
CA THR A 360 0.94 -20.26 -19.39
C THR A 360 2.29 -20.77 -19.90
N ALA A 361 3.07 -19.90 -20.57
CA ALA A 361 4.48 -20.14 -20.85
C ALA A 361 5.16 -18.80 -21.19
N ASN A 362 6.02 -18.35 -20.28
CA ASN A 362 6.94 -17.22 -20.37
C ASN A 362 6.36 -15.83 -20.06
N LEU A 363 6.27 -15.50 -18.77
CA LEU A 363 6.35 -14.11 -18.31
C LEU A 363 7.70 -13.92 -17.64
N THR A 364 8.54 -13.17 -18.35
CA THR A 364 9.90 -12.79 -17.98
C THR A 364 9.89 -11.87 -16.75
N THR A 365 10.98 -11.90 -15.98
CA THR A 365 11.32 -10.96 -14.91
C THR A 365 10.89 -9.52 -15.21
N PRO A 366 10.51 -8.72 -14.18
CA PRO A 366 10.08 -7.36 -14.39
C PRO A 366 11.15 -6.59 -15.18
N PRO A 367 10.80 -5.91 -16.28
CA PRO A 367 11.78 -5.12 -17.00
C PRO A 367 12.25 -3.99 -16.09
N ALA A 368 13.57 -3.76 -16.08
CA ALA A 368 14.14 -2.55 -15.53
C ALA A 368 13.43 -1.34 -16.15
N SER A 369 12.83 -0.51 -15.29
CA SER A 369 12.24 0.80 -15.59
C SER A 369 11.82 1.01 -17.05
N VAL A 370 10.66 0.48 -17.43
CA VAL A 370 9.98 1.05 -18.60
C VAL A 370 9.37 2.36 -18.13
N ALA A 371 9.90 3.46 -18.65
CA ALA A 371 9.26 4.76 -18.55
C ALA A 371 7.82 4.60 -19.03
N THR A 372 6.87 4.70 -18.09
CA THR A 372 5.47 4.90 -18.43
C THR A 372 5.41 6.21 -19.21
N GLU A 373 4.90 6.15 -20.45
CA GLU A 373 4.40 7.33 -21.11
C GLU A 373 3.45 8.00 -20.14
N SER A 374 3.88 9.16 -19.64
CA SER A 374 3.06 10.04 -18.83
C SER A 374 1.78 10.30 -19.62
N ALA A 375 0.68 9.68 -19.19
CA ALA A 375 -0.62 10.25 -19.44
C ALA A 375 -0.52 11.71 -18.95
N ASN A 376 -0.67 12.67 -19.87
CA ASN A 376 -0.58 14.10 -19.57
C ASN A 376 -1.37 14.39 -18.28
N GLU A 377 -0.67 14.53 -17.16
CA GLU A 377 -1.29 14.92 -15.90
C GLU A 377 -1.89 16.31 -16.11
N PRO A 378 -3.17 16.55 -15.78
CA PRO A 378 -3.69 17.91 -15.76
C PRO A 378 -2.88 18.71 -14.73
N SER A 379 -2.20 19.74 -15.22
CA SER A 379 -1.30 20.57 -14.43
C SER A 379 -2.05 21.16 -13.24
N ALA A 380 -1.52 20.97 -12.04
CA ALA A 380 -2.07 21.59 -10.84
C ALA A 380 -2.06 23.13 -10.99
N PRO A 381 -3.15 23.85 -10.69
CA PRO A 381 -3.14 25.31 -10.69
C PRO A 381 -2.21 25.82 -9.58
N THR A 382 -1.27 26.70 -9.96
CA THR A 382 -0.34 27.38 -9.06
C THR A 382 -1.10 28.12 -7.95
N LEU A 383 -0.74 27.87 -6.69
CA LEU A 383 -1.27 28.59 -5.54
C LEU A 383 -0.81 30.07 -5.58
N PRO A 384 -1.69 31.05 -5.36
CA PRO A 384 -1.26 32.42 -5.11
C PRO A 384 -0.54 32.51 -3.76
N ALA A 385 0.61 33.16 -3.74
CA ALA A 385 1.42 33.42 -2.55
C ALA A 385 0.63 34.25 -1.52
N ILE A 386 0.68 33.84 -0.26
CA ILE A 386 0.23 34.64 0.89
C ILE A 386 1.41 35.53 1.29
N PRO A 387 1.27 36.86 1.34
CA PRO A 387 2.36 37.76 1.72
C PRO A 387 2.45 37.93 3.25
N GLY A 388 3.67 37.82 3.76
CA GLY A 388 4.13 38.51 4.98
C GLY A 388 4.04 37.71 6.28
N THR A 389 5.18 37.21 6.74
CA THR A 389 5.60 37.34 8.15
C THR A 389 7.11 37.13 8.24
N ASP A 390 7.74 38.02 9.01
CA ASP A 390 9.15 38.34 9.03
C ASP A 390 10.07 37.23 9.53
N THR A 391 11.21 37.12 8.86
CA THR A 391 12.41 36.41 9.26
C THR A 391 12.98 36.95 10.58
N VAL A 392 13.11 36.08 11.58
CA VAL A 392 14.08 36.26 12.67
C VAL A 392 15.12 35.15 12.58
N THR A 393 16.35 35.58 12.29
CA THR A 393 17.56 34.77 12.24
C THR A 393 18.03 34.43 13.65
N VAL A 394 18.24 33.16 13.98
CA VAL A 394 19.06 32.74 15.12
C VAL A 394 20.08 31.71 14.66
N THR A 395 21.34 32.01 14.96
CA THR A 395 22.55 31.29 14.55
C THR A 395 22.91 30.20 15.56
N THR A 396 23.13 28.98 15.04
CA THR A 396 24.10 27.91 15.42
C THR A 396 24.38 27.56 16.89
N THR A 397 24.32 26.24 17.17
CA THR A 397 25.50 25.43 17.56
C THR A 397 25.29 23.95 17.28
N GLU A 398 26.30 23.32 16.67
CA GLU A 398 26.46 21.87 16.48
C GLU A 398 26.84 21.17 17.80
N ALA A 399 26.33 19.95 18.01
CA ALA A 399 27.01 18.91 18.75
C ALA A 399 26.49 17.54 18.28
N GLY A 400 27.40 16.66 17.86
CA GLY A 400 27.08 15.32 17.38
C GLY A 400 26.98 14.28 18.49
N SER A 401 26.25 13.21 18.20
CA SER A 401 26.41 11.89 18.80
C SER A 401 25.71 10.82 17.96
N GLU A 402 26.41 9.70 17.77
CA GLU A 402 26.10 8.52 16.94
C GLU A 402 24.82 7.76 17.38
N PRO A 403 24.21 6.92 16.50
CA PRO A 403 22.98 6.21 16.83
C PRO A 403 23.25 4.88 17.53
N ALA A 404 22.56 4.64 18.65
CA ALA A 404 22.49 3.34 19.31
C ALA A 404 21.38 2.49 18.67
N THR A 405 21.73 1.27 18.26
CA THR A 405 20.81 0.23 17.80
C THR A 405 20.18 -0.49 18.99
N SER A 406 18.85 -0.47 19.12
CA SER A 406 18.12 -1.39 19.99
C SER A 406 17.05 -2.13 19.21
N SER A 407 17.21 -3.45 19.16
CA SER A 407 16.25 -4.42 18.66
C SER A 407 15.09 -4.56 19.64
N ILE A 408 13.85 -4.32 19.19
CA ILE A 408 12.64 -4.55 19.98
C ILE A 408 11.89 -5.75 19.40
N SER A 409 11.71 -6.79 20.22
CA SER A 409 10.80 -7.92 19.94
C SER A 409 9.39 -7.59 20.49
N PRO A 410 8.28 -8.10 19.90
CA PRO A 410 6.93 -7.76 20.35
C PRO A 410 6.47 -8.57 21.59
N PRO A 411 5.57 -8.02 22.42
CA PRO A 411 4.98 -8.72 23.56
C PRO A 411 3.76 -9.60 23.18
N GLU A 412 3.51 -10.62 24.00
CA GLU A 412 2.39 -11.56 23.90
C GLU A 412 1.02 -10.94 24.23
N LYS A 413 -0.03 -11.50 23.62
CA LYS A 413 -1.45 -11.15 23.81
C LYS A 413 -1.92 -11.35 25.26
N SER A 414 -2.66 -10.38 25.77
CA SER A 414 -3.65 -10.59 26.84
C SER A 414 -5.01 -10.01 26.42
N ASP A 415 -6.05 -10.85 26.50
CA ASP A 415 -7.44 -10.49 26.31
C ASP A 415 -8.01 -9.88 27.61
N ASP A 416 -8.61 -8.68 27.56
CA ASP A 416 -9.65 -8.32 28.53
C ASP A 416 -10.68 -7.35 27.93
N SER A 417 -11.94 -7.59 28.25
CA SER A 417 -13.13 -6.95 27.71
C SER A 417 -13.69 -5.94 28.72
N GLY A 418 -13.46 -4.64 28.48
CA GLY A 418 -14.01 -3.56 29.30
C GLY A 418 -15.00 -2.67 28.52
N THR A 419 -16.28 -2.79 28.82
CA THR A 419 -17.35 -1.91 28.32
C THR A 419 -17.18 -0.47 28.83
N ALA A 420 -17.17 0.53 27.95
CA ALA A 420 -17.17 1.95 28.33
C ALA A 420 -18.37 2.74 27.76
N LEU A 421 -18.95 3.60 28.62
CA LEU A 421 -20.04 4.53 28.35
C LEU A 421 -19.50 5.80 27.65
N PRO A 422 -20.31 6.53 26.84
CA PRO A 422 -19.81 7.65 26.04
C PRO A 422 -19.50 8.89 26.89
N ALA A 423 -18.28 9.42 26.74
CA ALA A 423 -17.83 10.68 27.33
C ALA A 423 -18.24 11.90 26.48
N ARG A 424 -18.37 13.04 27.14
CA ARG A 424 -18.97 14.29 26.67
C ARG A 424 -17.87 15.34 26.49
N ILE A 425 -17.81 15.99 25.32
CA ILE A 425 -16.87 17.08 25.04
C ILE A 425 -17.44 18.41 25.54
N ILE A 426 -16.63 19.16 26.29
CA ILE A 426 -16.90 20.56 26.67
C ILE A 426 -16.22 21.45 25.63
N ASN A 427 -16.99 22.36 25.01
CA ASN A 427 -16.44 23.47 24.23
C ASN A 427 -16.37 24.68 25.15
N ASP A 428 -15.16 25.12 25.49
CA ASP A 428 -14.96 26.43 26.10
C ASP A 428 -14.76 27.46 24.99
N ASP A 429 -15.86 28.13 24.62
CA ASP A 429 -15.85 29.46 24.03
C ASP A 429 -16.50 30.39 25.06
N ASP A 430 -15.70 31.13 25.84
CA ASP A 430 -16.06 32.42 26.46
C ASP A 430 -14.78 33.08 27.03
N GLU A 431 -14.14 33.94 26.23
CA GLU A 431 -13.79 35.34 26.57
C GLU A 431 -13.27 36.13 25.35
#